data_AF-A0A5R2N059-F1
#
_entry.id   AF-A0A5R2N059-F1
#
_cell.length_a   1.000
_cell.length_b   1.000
_cell.length_c   1.000
_cell.angle_alpha   90.00
_cell.angle_beta   90.00
_cell.angle_gamma   90.00
#
_symmetry.space_group_name_H-M   'P 1'
#
loop_
_entity.id
_entity.type
_entity.pdbx_description
1 polymer ?
#
loop_
_entity_poly.entity_id
_entity_poly.type
_entity_poly.pdbx_seq_one_letter_code
_entity_poly.pdbx_strand_id
1 'polypeptide(L)'
;AEGNAIRRKGIDYDPVKTRAEFEAMKTVFDAGFFEKHRPSPITDDAPIFIVGMPRSGTTLVEQIIASHPQVYGAGELSILKTAVGRQFPSDMPGAFP
;
A
#
# COMPACT_ATOMS: atom_id res chain seq x y z
N ALA A 1 15.69 -25.48 3.80
CA ALA A 1 15.48 -25.19 5.24
C ALA A 1 16.44 -24.12 5.74
N GLU A 2 17.73 -24.25 5.46
CA GLU A 2 18.79 -23.32 5.91
C GLU A 2 18.58 -21.85 5.47
N GLY A 3 18.19 -21.59 4.22
CA GLY A 3 17.92 -20.23 3.73
C GLY A 3 16.80 -19.49 4.48
N ASN A 4 15.73 -20.19 4.88
CA ASN A 4 14.65 -19.60 5.67
C ASN A 4 15.13 -19.24 7.08
N ALA A 5 15.99 -20.07 7.68
CA ALA A 5 16.57 -19.81 9.00
C ALA A 5 17.50 -18.58 8.98
N ILE A 6 18.31 -18.43 7.93
CA ILE A 6 19.16 -17.24 7.73
C ILE A 6 18.29 -16.00 7.56
N ARG A 7 17.28 -16.04 6.70
CA ARG A 7 16.36 -14.91 6.50
C ARG A 7 15.62 -14.54 7.79
N ARG A 8 15.20 -15.53 8.59
CA ARG A 8 14.49 -15.28 9.85
C ARG A 8 15.35 -14.50 10.86
N LYS A 9 16.67 -14.73 10.90
CA LYS A 9 17.59 -13.99 11.78
C LYS A 9 17.66 -12.49 11.46
N GLY A 10 17.34 -12.09 10.22
CA GLY A 10 17.33 -10.68 9.80
C GLY A 10 15.95 -10.02 9.89
N ILE A 11 14.92 -10.70 10.38
CA ILE A 11 13.56 -10.14 10.52
C ILE A 11 13.34 -9.72 11.98
N ASP A 12 13.39 -8.42 12.23
CA ASP A 12 13.03 -7.81 13.51
C ASP A 12 11.50 -7.61 13.59
N TYR A 13 10.77 -8.73 13.72
CA TYR A 13 9.31 -8.69 13.86
C TYR A 13 8.91 -8.59 15.32
N ASP A 14 8.26 -7.48 15.68
CA ASP A 14 7.63 -7.27 16.98
C ASP A 14 6.09 -7.23 16.81
N PRO A 15 5.36 -8.23 17.33
CA PRO A 15 3.91 -8.28 17.20
C PRO A 15 3.19 -7.15 17.94
N VAL A 16 3.77 -6.60 19.02
CA VAL A 16 3.18 -5.49 19.78
C VAL A 16 3.30 -4.21 18.96
N LYS A 17 4.49 -3.95 18.41
CA LYS A 17 4.72 -2.81 17.51
C LYS A 17 3.83 -2.87 16.27
N THR A 18 3.81 -4.00 15.57
CA THR A 18 2.96 -4.19 14.38
C THR A 18 1.48 -4.00 14.71
N ARG A 19 1.01 -4.46 15.88
CA ARG A 19 -0.38 -4.20 16.30
C ARG A 19 -0.66 -2.72 16.50
N ALA A 20 0.24 -2.00 17.16
CA ALA A 20 0.11 -0.56 17.37
C ALA A 20 0.07 0.23 16.06
N GLU A 21 0.90 -0.14 15.08
CA GLU A 21 0.89 0.44 13.73
C GLU A 21 -0.47 0.24 13.03
N PHE A 22 -1.05 -0.96 13.11
CA PHE A 22 -2.38 -1.22 12.54
C PHE A 22 -3.51 -0.44 13.23
N GLU A 23 -3.48 -0.31 14.56
CA GLU A 23 -4.48 0.49 15.27
C GLU A 23 -4.35 1.99 14.96
N ALA A 24 -3.13 2.51 14.79
CA ALA A 24 -2.90 3.88 14.36
C ALA A 24 -3.46 4.13 12.95
N MET A 25 -3.19 3.23 11.99
CA MET A 25 -3.76 3.32 10.64
C MET A 25 -5.29 3.35 10.67
N LYS A 26 -5.94 2.46 11.44
CA LYS A 26 -7.40 2.43 11.56
C LYS A 26 -7.98 3.70 12.18
N THR A 27 -7.24 4.30 13.11
CA THR A 27 -7.66 5.55 13.77
C THR A 27 -7.57 6.74 12.82
N VAL A 28 -6.56 6.76 11.95
CA VAL A 28 -6.35 7.84 10.98
C VAL A 28 -7.30 7.74 9.78
N PHE A 29 -7.43 6.56 9.19
CA PHE A 29 -8.25 6.35 7.99
C PHE A 29 -9.70 6.00 8.37
N ASP A 30 -10.31 6.82 9.22
CA ASP A 30 -11.70 6.67 9.61
C ASP A 30 -12.67 7.27 8.57
N ALA A 31 -13.98 7.16 8.82
CA ALA A 31 -14.99 7.71 7.93
C ALA A 31 -14.87 9.25 7.79
N GLY A 32 -14.51 9.96 8.85
CA GLY A 32 -14.34 11.42 8.83
C GLY A 32 -13.17 11.85 7.95
N PHE A 33 -12.08 11.09 7.96
CA PHE A 33 -10.94 11.29 7.08
C PHE A 33 -11.34 11.20 5.60
N PHE A 34 -12.07 10.16 5.21
CA PHE A 34 -12.50 9.98 3.82
C PHE A 34 -13.53 11.02 3.37
N GLU A 35 -14.43 11.45 4.25
CA GLU A 35 -15.36 12.54 3.93
C GLU A 35 -14.65 13.89 3.76
N LYS A 36 -13.64 14.17 4.58
CA LYS A 36 -12.81 15.38 4.46
C LYS A 36 -11.98 15.38 3.18
N HIS A 37 -11.51 14.21 2.74
CA HIS A 37 -10.68 14.03 1.56
C HIS A 37 -11.45 13.34 0.43
N ARG A 38 -12.65 13.86 0.13
CA ARG A 38 -13.48 13.34 -0.95
C ARG A 38 -12.71 13.27 -2.28
N PRO A 39 -12.98 12.26 -3.11
CA PRO A 39 -12.32 12.09 -4.39
C PRO A 39 -12.37 13.36 -5.23
N SER A 40 -11.25 13.69 -5.86
CA SER A 40 -11.15 14.79 -6.82
C SER A 40 -12.15 14.56 -7.97
N PRO A 41 -12.79 15.62 -8.52
CA PRO A 41 -13.70 15.49 -9.66
C PRO A 41 -13.00 15.17 -10.99
N ILE A 42 -11.72 14.78 -10.97
CA ILE A 42 -10.94 14.47 -12.18
C ILE A 42 -11.51 13.21 -12.84
N THR A 43 -11.91 13.36 -14.11
CA THR A 43 -12.50 12.31 -14.95
C THR A 43 -11.57 11.79 -16.04
N ASP A 44 -10.28 12.14 -15.96
CA ASP A 44 -9.27 11.75 -16.96
C ASP A 44 -8.87 10.28 -16.82
N ASP A 45 -8.13 9.72 -17.80
CA ASP A 45 -7.71 8.31 -17.86
C ASP A 45 -7.10 7.83 -16.53
N ALA A 46 -7.95 7.21 -15.71
CA ALA A 46 -7.66 6.96 -14.32
C ALA A 46 -6.76 5.72 -14.16
N PRO A 47 -5.70 5.79 -13.34
CA PRO A 47 -4.87 4.63 -13.04
C PRO A 47 -5.70 3.53 -12.37
N ILE A 48 -5.50 2.28 -12.81
CA ILE A 48 -6.10 1.10 -12.19
C ILE A 48 -5.21 0.67 -11.02
N PHE A 49 -5.73 0.75 -9.80
CA PHE A 49 -5.05 0.24 -8.61
C PHE A 49 -5.52 -1.18 -8.27
N ILE A 50 -4.59 -2.12 -8.17
CA ILE A 50 -4.84 -3.48 -7.69
C ILE A 50 -4.46 -3.53 -6.21
N VAL A 51 -5.45 -3.68 -5.33
CA VAL A 51 -5.25 -3.73 -3.88
C VAL A 51 -5.52 -5.15 -3.37
N GLY A 52 -4.63 -5.67 -2.54
CA GLY A 52 -4.76 -6.99 -1.96
C GLY A 52 -3.67 -7.26 -0.93
N MET A 53 -3.83 -8.36 -0.19
CA MET A 53 -2.82 -8.82 0.74
C MET A 53 -1.61 -9.42 -0.02
N PRO A 54 -0.40 -9.38 0.55
CA PRO A 54 0.73 -10.09 -0.04
C PRO A 54 0.38 -11.56 -0.31
N ARG A 55 0.74 -12.05 -1.50
CA ARG A 55 0.47 -13.44 -1.95
C ARG A 55 -1.00 -13.75 -2.26
N SER A 56 -1.88 -12.75 -2.42
CA SER A 56 -3.28 -12.97 -2.84
C SER A 56 -3.49 -13.01 -4.35
N GLY A 57 -2.43 -13.17 -5.14
CA GLY A 57 -2.51 -13.23 -6.61
C GLY A 57 -2.65 -11.87 -7.31
N THR A 58 -2.28 -10.76 -6.66
CA THR A 58 -2.32 -9.41 -7.26
C THR A 58 -1.52 -9.32 -8.56
N THR A 59 -0.35 -9.97 -8.64
CA THR A 59 0.44 -10.05 -9.89
C THR A 59 -0.31 -10.80 -10.99
N LEU A 60 -1.04 -11.86 -10.68
CA LEU A 60 -1.83 -12.57 -11.70
C LEU A 60 -2.97 -11.68 -12.21
N VAL A 61 -3.66 -10.98 -11.31
CA VAL A 61 -4.72 -10.02 -11.66
C VAL A 61 -4.16 -8.92 -12.56
N GLU A 62 -2.98 -8.39 -12.25
CA GLU A 62 -2.29 -7.41 -13.10
C GLU A 62 -2.06 -7.95 -14.50
N GLN A 63 -1.51 -9.16 -14.63
CA GLN A 63 -1.24 -9.77 -15.93
C GLN A 63 -2.52 -10.01 -16.74
N ILE A 64 -3.63 -10.40 -16.09
CA ILE A 64 -4.93 -10.56 -16.76
C ILE A 64 -5.43 -9.20 -17.30
N ILE A 65 -5.31 -8.12 -16.54
CA ILE A 65 -5.77 -6.80 -16.99
C ILE A 65 -4.83 -6.26 -18.08
N ALA A 66 -3.52 -6.43 -17.92
CA ALA A 66 -2.50 -5.97 -18.87
C ALA A 66 -2.50 -6.74 -20.20
N SER A 67 -3.24 -7.86 -20.32
CA SER A 67 -3.45 -8.50 -21.62
C SER A 67 -4.39 -7.71 -22.54
N HIS A 68 -5.07 -6.69 -22.02
CA HIS A 68 -5.90 -5.79 -22.82
C HIS A 68 -5.04 -4.76 -23.56
N PRO A 69 -5.23 -4.52 -24.88
CA PRO A 69 -4.34 -3.68 -25.69
C PRO A 69 -4.29 -2.21 -25.26
N GLN A 70 -5.27 -1.74 -24.49
CA GLN A 70 -5.32 -0.37 -23.96
C GLN A 70 -4.78 -0.25 -22.52
N VAL A 71 -4.30 -1.34 -21.91
CA VAL A 71 -3.84 -1.34 -20.53
C VAL A 71 -2.38 -1.75 -20.45
N TYR A 72 -1.58 -0.97 -19.73
CA TYR A 72 -0.19 -1.25 -19.47
C TYR A 72 0.00 -1.68 -18.00
N GLY A 73 0.66 -2.83 -17.79
CA GLY A 73 1.06 -3.29 -16.45
C GLY A 73 2.25 -2.48 -15.94
N ALA A 74 2.04 -1.73 -14.86
CA ALA A 74 3.05 -0.81 -14.31
C ALA A 74 3.97 -1.45 -13.24
N GLY A 75 3.65 -2.67 -12.78
CA GLY A 75 4.34 -3.36 -11.70
C GLY A 75 4.15 -2.70 -10.33
N GLU A 76 5.01 -3.09 -9.38
CA GLU A 76 5.02 -2.53 -8.03
C GLU A 76 5.80 -1.21 -7.99
N LEU A 77 5.12 -0.09 -8.30
CA LEU A 77 5.72 1.24 -8.27
C LEU A 77 5.82 1.81 -6.85
N SER A 78 6.98 2.35 -6.50
CA SER A 78 7.21 3.10 -5.24
C SER A 78 6.74 4.56 -5.30
N ILE A 79 6.07 4.96 -6.39
CA ILE A 79 5.62 6.34 -6.62
C ILE A 79 4.64 6.78 -5.55
N LEU A 80 3.66 5.95 -5.19
CA LEU A 80 2.72 6.29 -4.12
C LEU A 80 3.44 6.49 -2.80
N LYS A 81 4.37 5.58 -2.42
CA LYS A 81 5.18 5.74 -1.21
C LYS A 81 5.92 7.08 -1.19
N THR A 82 6.49 7.47 -2.33
CA THR A 82 7.27 8.70 -2.45
C THR A 82 6.40 9.96 -2.48
N ALA A 83 5.27 9.93 -3.20
CA ALA A 83 4.36 11.05 -3.35
C ALA A 83 3.60 11.35 -2.05
N VAL A 84 3.10 10.30 -1.40
CA VAL A 84 2.42 10.37 -0.09
C VAL A 84 3.40 10.83 0.98
N GLY A 85 4.62 10.27 1.04
CA GLY A 85 5.61 10.65 2.06
C GLY A 85 6.02 12.13 2.05
N ARG A 86 5.82 12.86 0.94
CA ARG A 86 6.06 14.32 0.88
C ARG A 86 4.91 15.17 1.40
N GLN A 87 3.68 14.64 1.34
CA GLN A 87 2.46 15.35 1.75
C GLN A 87 1.94 14.93 3.13
N PHE A 88 2.37 13.77 3.62
CA PHE A 88 2.02 13.26 4.94
C PHE A 88 3.05 13.76 5.95
N PRO A 89 2.66 14.55 6.95
CA PRO A 89 3.60 15.12 7.88
C PRO A 89 4.22 13.99 8.75
N SER A 90 5.51 14.11 9.05
CA SER A 90 6.29 13.08 9.75
C SER A 90 5.83 12.81 11.19
N ASP A 91 4.95 13.66 11.71
CA ASP A 91 4.30 13.56 13.01
C ASP A 91 2.88 12.94 12.94
N MET A 92 2.43 12.52 11.75
CA MET A 92 1.14 11.86 11.61
C MET A 92 1.15 10.52 12.38
N PRO A 93 0.15 10.26 13.25
CA PRO A 93 0.03 8.98 13.93
C PRO A 93 -0.04 7.83 12.91
N GLY A 94 0.94 6.91 12.92
CA GLY A 94 1.01 5.83 11.94
C GLY A 94 1.70 6.18 10.61
N ALA A 95 2.43 7.30 10.55
CA ALA A 95 3.37 7.56 9.45
C ALA A 95 4.35 6.38 9.33
N PHE A 96 4.44 5.80 8.13
CA PHE A 96 5.42 4.78 7.84
C PHE A 96 6.83 5.39 7.94
N PRO A 97 7.82 4.70 8.55
CA PRO A 97 9.20 5.16 8.55
C PRO A 97 9.79 5.29 7.13
#